data_AF-A0A5N3P4N1-F1
#
_entry.id   AF-A0A5N3P4N1-F1
#
_cell.length_a   1.000
_cell.length_b   1.000
_cell.length_c   1.000
_cell.angle_alpha   90.00
_cell.angle_beta   90.00
_cell.angle_gamma   90.00
#
_symmetry.space_group_name_H-M   'P 1'
#
loop_
_entity.id
_entity.type
_entity.pdbx_description
1 polymer ?
#
loop_
_entity_poly.entity_id
_entity_poly.type
_entity_poly.pdbx_seq_one_letter_code
_entity_poly.pdbx_strand_id
1 'polypeptide(L)'
;MKKNKQSNNTSSHHWTDELTYEIHTGRELELMLQGKKPLAVFSGTSFADDSDSTEQAFEKYVEEGLFVKQEVFDAWTDKPVIGGRTALGYRVRLYALTHEAWRIPAYLLFRRVLEKCRWNEALERLEGWLLGYTDEQNEEWLAKRREQHAGWGCITLYATTTSKIFDKIADLGERAFPNEFLQSARFFLAGHLPKRSSLEEVGLLSEHLGIVVRFGVTKDFFFDSVERGQLRELTPVTLRDSVSSRDLNNALLTDIQIQKPID
;
A
#
# COMPACT_ATOMS: atom_id res chain seq x y z
N MET A 1 -36.07 -25.40 -15.76
CA MET A 1 -35.18 -25.55 -14.59
C MET A 1 -33.76 -25.25 -15.00
N LYS A 2 -33.33 -23.99 -14.88
CA LYS A 2 -31.94 -23.55 -15.13
C LYS A 2 -31.25 -23.49 -13.77
N LYS A 3 -30.25 -24.35 -13.55
CA LYS A 3 -29.40 -24.29 -12.36
C LYS A 3 -28.44 -23.11 -12.54
N ASN A 4 -28.70 -22.01 -11.82
CA ASN A 4 -27.74 -20.92 -11.66
C ASN A 4 -26.57 -21.42 -10.82
N LYS A 5 -25.39 -21.44 -11.43
CA LYS A 5 -24.12 -21.65 -10.75
C LYS A 5 -23.79 -20.33 -10.06
N GLN A 6 -23.99 -20.29 -8.75
CA GLN A 6 -23.52 -19.20 -7.90
C GLN A 6 -21.99 -19.15 -8.02
N SER A 7 -21.48 -18.09 -8.63
CA SER A 7 -20.07 -17.74 -8.61
C SER A 7 -19.76 -17.19 -7.22
N ASN A 8 -19.23 -18.04 -6.34
CA ASN A 8 -18.57 -17.60 -5.12
C ASN A 8 -17.30 -16.86 -5.51
N ASN A 9 -17.37 -15.53 -5.53
CA ASN A 9 -16.22 -14.66 -5.68
C ASN A 9 -15.63 -14.40 -4.28
N THR A 10 -14.96 -15.40 -3.72
CA THR A 10 -14.09 -15.22 -2.55
C THR A 10 -12.69 -14.88 -3.03
N SER A 11 -12.47 -13.61 -3.35
CA SER A 11 -11.12 -13.05 -3.48
C SER A 11 -10.65 -12.58 -2.10
N SER A 12 -10.43 -13.56 -1.20
CA SER A 12 -9.67 -13.34 0.02
C SER A 12 -8.24 -12.99 -0.39
N HIS A 13 -7.86 -11.72 -0.24
CA HIS A 13 -6.47 -11.34 -0.38
C HIS A 13 -5.69 -11.99 0.78
N HIS A 14 -4.80 -12.91 0.44
CA HIS A 14 -3.95 -13.69 1.36
C HIS A 14 -2.85 -12.84 2.02
N TRP A 15 -3.21 -11.74 2.70
CA TRP A 15 -2.25 -10.97 3.52
C TRP A 15 -1.88 -11.69 4.82
N THR A 16 -2.63 -12.72 5.20
CA THR A 16 -2.56 -13.39 6.51
C THR A 16 -1.54 -14.50 6.61
N ASP A 17 -1.08 -15.04 5.48
CA ASP A 17 -0.30 -16.29 5.48
C ASP A 17 1.20 -16.05 5.72
N GLU A 18 1.64 -14.77 5.76
CA GLU A 18 3.06 -14.39 5.83
C GLU A 18 3.47 -13.67 7.13
N LEU A 19 2.53 -13.32 8.00
CA LEU A 19 2.79 -12.68 9.29
C LEU A 19 2.67 -13.70 10.44
N THR A 20 3.50 -13.56 11.47
CA THR A 20 3.47 -14.44 12.65
C THR A 20 2.32 -14.15 13.61
N TYR A 21 1.54 -13.10 13.35
CA TYR A 21 0.42 -12.67 14.16
C TYR A 21 -0.85 -12.48 13.33
N GLU A 22 -1.99 -12.55 14.02
CA GLU A 22 -3.28 -12.35 13.39
C GLU A 22 -3.58 -10.84 13.25
N ILE A 23 -3.89 -10.40 12.02
CA ILE A 23 -4.30 -9.03 11.76
C ILE A 23 -5.68 -8.72 12.36
N HIS A 24 -5.90 -7.45 12.71
CA HIS A 24 -7.13 -6.99 13.37
C HIS A 24 -8.35 -6.92 12.43
N THR A 25 -8.14 -6.88 11.12
CA THR A 25 -9.18 -6.62 10.11
C THR A 25 -10.31 -7.66 10.17
N GLY A 26 -11.55 -7.20 10.32
CA GLY A 26 -12.75 -8.04 10.39
C GLY A 26 -12.95 -8.73 11.74
N ARG A 27 -12.08 -8.48 12.73
CA ARG A 27 -12.12 -9.05 14.07
C ARG A 27 -12.13 -7.97 15.16
N GLU A 28 -12.39 -6.73 14.76
CA GLU A 28 -12.19 -5.56 15.61
C GLU A 28 -13.04 -5.64 16.89
N LEU A 29 -14.33 -5.97 16.75
CA LEU A 29 -15.24 -6.06 17.90
C LEU A 29 -14.82 -7.17 18.87
N GLU A 30 -14.51 -8.35 18.35
CA GLU A 30 -14.07 -9.50 19.16
C GLU A 30 -12.81 -9.15 19.95
N LEU A 31 -11.81 -8.57 19.29
CA LEU A 31 -10.54 -8.21 19.91
C LEU A 31 -10.68 -7.06 20.90
N MET A 32 -11.59 -6.11 20.66
CA MET A 32 -11.90 -5.04 21.62
C MET A 32 -12.57 -5.60 22.88
N LEU A 33 -13.54 -6.52 22.74
CA LEU A 33 -14.18 -7.18 23.88
C LEU A 33 -13.20 -8.01 24.72
N GLN A 34 -12.16 -8.55 24.08
CA GLN A 34 -11.04 -9.24 24.76
C GLN A 34 -10.00 -8.28 25.36
N GLY A 35 -10.12 -6.97 25.16
CA GLY A 35 -9.16 -5.96 25.59
C GLY A 35 -7.83 -5.96 24.83
N LYS A 36 -7.73 -6.73 23.73
CA LYS A 36 -6.50 -6.84 22.91
C LYS A 36 -6.37 -5.75 21.87
N LYS A 37 -7.50 -5.20 21.43
CA LYS A 37 -7.54 -4.05 20.52
C LYS A 37 -8.09 -2.84 21.28
N PRO A 38 -7.31 -1.75 21.45
CA PRO A 38 -7.75 -0.60 22.22
C PRO A 38 -8.54 0.42 21.38
N LEU A 39 -8.36 0.41 20.05
CA LEU A 39 -9.01 1.32 19.10
C LEU A 39 -9.37 0.57 17.81
N ALA A 40 -10.63 0.70 17.37
CA ALA A 40 -11.10 0.34 16.04
C ALA A 40 -11.46 1.59 15.24
N VAL A 41 -11.07 1.61 13.96
CA VAL A 41 -11.35 2.71 13.05
C VAL A 41 -11.97 2.16 11.78
N PHE A 42 -13.14 2.70 11.43
CA PHE A 42 -13.87 2.35 10.22
C PHE A 42 -14.02 3.61 9.38
N SER A 43 -13.43 3.60 8.19
CA SER A 43 -13.43 4.76 7.31
C SER A 43 -13.82 4.39 5.88
N GLY A 44 -14.61 5.22 5.23
CA GLY A 44 -15.01 4.99 3.85
C GLY A 44 -15.94 6.05 3.30
N THR A 45 -16.18 5.97 1.99
CA THR A 45 -17.22 6.76 1.33
C THR A 45 -18.57 6.36 1.91
N SER A 46 -19.34 7.36 2.35
CA SER A 46 -20.71 7.17 2.82
C SER A 46 -21.71 7.44 1.70
N PHE A 47 -22.75 6.62 1.64
CA PHE A 47 -23.84 6.71 0.66
C PHE A 47 -25.18 6.95 1.36
N ALA A 48 -26.15 7.50 0.63
CA ALA A 48 -27.45 7.89 1.17
C ALA A 48 -28.29 6.73 1.75
N ASP A 49 -28.02 5.50 1.32
CA ASP A 49 -28.73 4.28 1.66
C ASP A 49 -27.89 3.30 2.51
N ASP A 50 -26.78 3.75 3.10
CA ASP A 50 -25.96 2.91 3.96
C ASP A 50 -26.74 2.51 5.24
N SER A 51 -26.99 1.21 5.40
CA SER A 51 -27.24 0.63 6.72
C SER A 51 -25.97 -0.11 7.15
N ASP A 52 -25.42 0.26 8.30
CA ASP A 52 -24.14 -0.27 8.74
C ASP A 52 -24.32 -1.27 9.88
N SER A 53 -24.29 -2.56 9.53
CA SER A 53 -24.37 -3.67 10.49
C SER A 53 -23.20 -3.69 11.48
N THR A 54 -22.03 -3.15 11.11
CA THR A 54 -20.89 -3.04 12.02
C THR A 54 -21.21 -2.05 13.12
N GLU A 55 -21.76 -0.88 12.77
CA GLU A 55 -22.16 0.13 13.74
C GLU A 55 -23.18 -0.40 14.74
N GLN A 56 -24.18 -1.13 14.26
CA GLN A 56 -25.18 -1.78 15.13
C GLN A 56 -24.55 -2.77 16.12
N ALA A 57 -23.50 -3.48 15.71
CA ALA A 57 -22.80 -4.44 16.58
C ALA A 57 -22.00 -3.77 17.71
N PHE A 58 -21.49 -2.56 17.49
CA PHE A 58 -20.75 -1.80 18.52
C PHE A 58 -21.66 -1.01 19.46
N GLU A 59 -22.82 -0.54 18.98
CA GLU A 59 -23.68 0.41 19.71
C GLU A 59 -24.07 -0.08 21.11
N LYS A 60 -24.43 -1.36 21.24
CA LYS A 60 -24.73 -1.99 22.54
C LYS A 60 -23.62 -1.76 23.57
N TYR A 61 -22.36 -1.89 23.17
CA TYR A 61 -21.22 -1.79 24.08
C TYR A 61 -20.83 -0.33 24.36
N VAL A 62 -21.25 0.61 23.51
CA VAL A 62 -21.18 2.04 23.78
C VAL A 62 -22.22 2.43 24.83
N GLU A 63 -23.46 1.95 24.69
CA GLU A 63 -24.54 2.16 25.67
C GLU A 63 -24.21 1.57 27.05
N GLU A 64 -23.55 0.40 27.07
CA GLU A 64 -23.04 -0.24 28.29
C GLU A 64 -21.81 0.47 28.89
N GLY A 65 -21.26 1.48 28.21
CA GLY A 65 -20.10 2.27 28.67
C GLY A 65 -18.76 1.53 28.57
N LEU A 66 -18.70 0.40 27.86
CA LEU A 66 -17.45 -0.33 27.61
C LEU A 66 -16.59 0.37 26.56
N PHE A 67 -17.23 1.00 25.57
CA PHE A 67 -16.57 1.74 24.50
C PHE A 67 -16.97 3.21 24.48
N VAL A 68 -16.05 4.05 24.01
CA VAL A 68 -16.31 5.43 23.61
C VAL A 68 -16.34 5.50 22.09
N LYS A 69 -17.38 6.12 21.54
CA LYS A 69 -17.57 6.33 20.09
C LYS A 69 -17.32 7.79 19.72
N GLN A 70 -16.64 8.00 18.60
CA GLN A 70 -16.60 9.30 17.93
C GLN A 70 -16.74 9.12 16.42
N GLU A 71 -17.47 10.03 15.78
CA GLU A 71 -17.63 10.08 14.33
C GLU A 71 -17.13 11.42 13.79
N VAL A 72 -16.49 11.37 12.62
CA VAL A 72 -16.15 12.52 11.79
C VAL A 72 -16.72 12.27 10.40
N PHE A 73 -17.43 13.26 9.86
CA PHE A 73 -18.03 13.20 8.54
C PHE A 73 -17.64 14.41 7.70
N ASP A 74 -16.89 14.14 6.64
CA ASP A 74 -16.42 15.13 5.67
C ASP A 74 -17.37 15.12 4.47
N ALA A 75 -18.44 15.92 4.56
CA ALA A 75 -19.46 16.01 3.53
C ALA A 75 -18.92 16.59 2.22
N TRP A 76 -19.26 15.98 1.09
CA TRP A 76 -18.90 16.50 -0.23
C TRP A 76 -19.99 17.43 -0.76
N THR A 77 -19.55 18.58 -1.29
CA THR A 77 -20.44 19.56 -1.94
C THR A 77 -21.02 18.99 -3.22
N ASP A 78 -20.14 18.52 -4.10
CA ASP A 78 -20.53 17.76 -5.28
C ASP A 78 -20.71 16.31 -4.84
N LYS A 79 -21.93 15.78 -4.91
CA LYS A 79 -22.29 14.42 -4.49
C LYS A 79 -22.23 13.47 -5.68
N PRO A 80 -21.04 12.95 -6.07
CA PRO A 80 -20.92 12.14 -7.26
C PRO A 80 -21.70 10.84 -7.13
N VAL A 81 -22.05 10.26 -8.27
CA VAL A 81 -22.60 8.91 -8.32
C VAL A 81 -21.45 7.93 -8.51
N ILE A 82 -21.20 7.08 -7.53
CA ILE A 82 -20.16 6.04 -7.55
C ILE A 82 -20.85 4.68 -7.51
N GLY A 83 -20.63 3.84 -8.51
CA GLY A 83 -21.27 2.53 -8.59
C GLY A 83 -22.81 2.57 -8.61
N GLY A 84 -23.39 3.64 -9.17
CA GLY A 84 -24.85 3.84 -9.21
C GLY A 84 -25.48 4.41 -7.94
N ARG A 85 -24.69 4.70 -6.90
CA ARG A 85 -25.16 5.25 -5.63
C ARG A 85 -24.60 6.66 -5.42
N THR A 86 -25.40 7.54 -4.82
CA THR A 86 -24.98 8.91 -4.50
C THR A 86 -24.05 8.90 -3.29
N ALA A 87 -22.78 9.25 -3.50
CA ALA A 87 -21.81 9.43 -2.43
C ALA A 87 -22.02 10.78 -1.74
N LEU A 88 -22.12 10.76 -0.42
CA LEU A 88 -22.40 11.93 0.41
C LEU A 88 -21.15 12.59 0.97
N GLY A 89 -20.07 11.83 1.11
CA GLY A 89 -18.85 12.30 1.76
C GLY A 89 -17.98 11.14 2.23
N TYR A 90 -16.96 11.47 3.01
CA TYR A 90 -16.09 10.50 3.66
C TYR A 90 -16.40 10.45 5.15
N ARG A 91 -16.70 9.25 5.66
CA ARG A 91 -17.06 9.02 7.07
C ARG A 91 -15.96 8.25 7.76
N VAL A 92 -15.60 8.66 8.97
CA VAL A 92 -14.67 7.96 9.86
C VAL A 92 -15.32 7.77 11.22
N ARG A 93 -15.39 6.53 11.67
CA ARG A 93 -15.93 6.15 12.98
C ARG A 93 -14.84 5.48 13.79
N LEU A 94 -14.71 5.92 15.03
CA LEU A 94 -13.72 5.44 15.98
C LEU A 94 -14.44 4.89 17.20
N TYR A 95 -14.01 3.71 17.62
CA TYR A 95 -14.43 3.09 18.87
C TYR A 95 -13.18 2.78 19.68
N ALA A 96 -13.10 3.30 20.89
CA ALA A 96 -12.01 2.99 21.81
C ALA A 96 -12.55 2.33 23.08
N LEU A 97 -11.74 1.48 23.72
CA LEU A 97 -12.04 1.04 25.09
C LEU A 97 -12.13 2.27 25.99
N THR A 98 -13.07 2.29 26.94
CA THR A 98 -13.32 3.47 27.78
C THR A 98 -12.06 3.96 28.52
N HIS A 99 -11.19 3.06 28.97
CA HIS A 99 -9.93 3.41 29.62
C HIS A 99 -8.81 3.86 28.65
N GLU A 100 -8.97 3.59 27.35
CA GLU A 100 -8.06 3.98 26.26
C GLU A 100 -8.68 5.09 25.37
N ALA A 101 -9.72 5.79 25.85
CA ALA A 101 -10.45 6.79 25.08
C ALA A 101 -9.57 7.93 24.54
N TRP A 102 -8.41 8.17 25.16
CA TRP A 102 -7.40 9.12 24.71
C TRP A 102 -6.86 8.83 23.29
N ARG A 103 -6.99 7.59 22.80
CA ARG A 103 -6.57 7.19 21.45
C ARG A 103 -7.39 7.85 20.35
N ILE A 104 -8.66 8.19 20.62
CA ILE A 104 -9.53 8.84 19.64
C ILE A 104 -8.99 10.23 19.25
N PRO A 105 -8.79 11.19 20.18
CA PRO A 105 -8.23 12.49 19.81
C PRO A 105 -6.80 12.37 19.26
N ALA A 106 -6.00 11.39 19.71
CA ALA A 106 -4.69 11.12 19.13
C ALA A 106 -4.77 10.68 17.66
N TYR A 107 -5.69 9.78 17.31
CA TYR A 107 -5.93 9.34 15.94
C TYR A 107 -6.46 10.46 15.05
N LEU A 108 -7.35 11.31 15.58
CA LEU A 108 -7.85 12.47 14.83
C LEU A 108 -6.75 13.50 14.58
N LEU A 109 -5.84 13.70 15.53
CA LEU A 109 -4.65 14.53 15.32
C LEU A 109 -3.73 13.90 14.26
N PHE A 110 -3.49 12.59 14.35
CA PHE A 110 -2.73 11.84 13.36
C PHE A 110 -3.30 12.04 11.95
N ARG A 111 -4.62 11.93 11.76
CA ARG A 111 -5.28 12.22 10.45
C ARG A 111 -4.95 13.62 9.93
N ARG A 112 -4.95 14.65 10.78
CA ARG A 112 -4.56 16.02 10.37
C ARG A 112 -3.09 16.16 9.99
N VAL A 113 -2.22 15.32 10.54
CA VAL A 113 -0.80 15.26 10.13
C VAL A 113 -0.68 14.62 8.74
N LEU A 114 -1.46 13.58 8.46
CA LEU A 114 -1.49 12.91 7.15
C LEU A 114 -1.91 13.84 6.02
N GLU A 115 -2.76 14.83 6.29
CA GLU A 115 -3.13 15.84 5.30
C GLU A 115 -1.94 16.72 4.87
N LYS A 116 -0.88 16.78 5.68
CA LYS A 116 0.28 17.67 5.48
C LYS A 116 1.55 16.94 5.13
N CYS A 117 1.58 15.62 5.31
CA CYS A 117 2.79 14.81 5.18
C CYS A 117 2.52 13.59 4.29
N ARG A 118 3.55 13.17 3.56
CA ARG A 118 3.49 11.90 2.83
C ARG A 118 3.60 10.75 3.82
N TRP A 119 2.88 9.67 3.52
CA TRP A 119 2.98 8.44 4.28
C TRP A 119 4.42 7.91 4.33
N ASN A 120 4.84 7.43 5.49
CA ASN A 120 6.17 6.88 5.73
C ASN A 120 6.12 5.85 6.86
N GLU A 121 7.24 5.17 7.13
CA GLU A 121 7.25 4.12 8.14
C GLU A 121 6.98 4.64 9.57
N ALA A 122 7.32 5.89 9.90
CA ALA A 122 7.04 6.44 11.23
C ALA A 122 5.54 6.64 11.42
N LEU A 123 4.84 7.08 10.37
CA LEU A 123 3.38 7.20 10.36
C LEU A 123 2.71 5.81 10.41
N GLU A 124 3.24 4.82 9.71
CA GLU A 124 2.76 3.43 9.79
C GLU A 124 2.87 2.88 11.22
N ARG A 125 4.02 3.04 11.88
CA ARG A 125 4.21 2.62 13.28
C ARG A 125 3.24 3.33 14.21
N LEU A 126 3.06 4.64 14.03
CA LEU A 126 2.17 5.43 14.88
C LEU A 126 0.72 4.98 14.71
N GLU A 127 0.26 4.74 13.48
CA GLU A 127 -1.07 4.19 13.23
C GLU A 127 -1.21 2.80 13.86
N GLY A 128 -0.24 1.91 13.62
CA GLY A 128 -0.25 0.57 14.17
C GLY A 128 -0.32 0.56 15.69
N TRP A 129 0.49 1.38 16.35
CA TRP A 129 0.48 1.57 17.79
C TRP A 129 -0.87 2.09 18.29
N LEU A 130 -1.44 3.10 17.63
CA LEU A 130 -2.78 3.62 17.98
C LEU A 130 -3.85 2.53 17.88
N LEU A 131 -3.74 1.65 16.90
CA LEU A 131 -4.65 0.53 16.67
C LEU A 131 -4.41 -0.69 17.57
N GLY A 132 -3.33 -0.68 18.37
CA GLY A 132 -2.99 -1.70 19.37
C GLY A 132 -1.95 -2.74 18.93
N TYR A 133 -1.28 -2.54 17.80
CA TYR A 133 -0.15 -3.40 17.44
C TYR A 133 1.07 -3.10 18.32
N THR A 134 1.77 -4.17 18.72
CA THR A 134 3.05 -4.10 19.42
C THR A 134 4.17 -3.62 18.50
N ASP A 135 5.29 -3.21 19.09
CA ASP A 135 6.46 -2.77 18.32
C ASP A 135 6.99 -3.91 17.43
N GLU A 136 7.01 -5.15 17.95
CA GLU A 136 7.44 -6.33 17.19
C GLU A 136 6.53 -6.60 15.98
N GLN A 137 5.21 -6.50 16.16
CA GLN A 137 4.24 -6.65 15.07
C GLN A 137 4.40 -5.55 14.02
N ASN A 138 4.61 -4.30 14.45
CA ASN A 138 4.87 -3.20 13.54
C ASN A 138 6.17 -3.43 12.75
N GLU A 139 7.24 -3.87 13.40
CA GLU A 139 8.51 -4.14 12.70
C GLU A 139 8.41 -5.31 11.73
N GLU A 140 7.68 -6.36 12.08
CA GLU A 140 7.40 -7.47 11.17
C GLU A 140 6.62 -7.01 9.93
N TRP A 141 5.55 -6.24 10.14
CA TRP A 141 4.77 -5.65 9.05
C TRP A 141 5.63 -4.77 8.14
N LEU A 142 6.48 -3.93 8.72
CA LEU A 142 7.39 -3.08 7.96
C LEU A 142 8.45 -3.87 7.20
N ALA A 143 8.98 -4.94 7.78
CA ALA A 143 9.91 -5.83 7.10
C ALA A 143 9.26 -6.46 5.87
N LYS A 144 8.04 -6.99 6.01
CA LYS A 144 7.26 -7.53 4.88
C LYS A 144 6.94 -6.48 3.83
N ARG A 145 6.55 -5.28 4.24
CA ARG A 145 6.32 -4.15 3.33
C ARG A 145 7.57 -3.82 2.51
N ARG A 146 8.75 -3.81 3.14
CA ARG A 146 10.04 -3.55 2.47
C ARG A 146 10.44 -4.66 1.50
N GLU A 147 10.00 -5.89 1.71
CA GLU A 147 10.21 -6.98 0.75
C GLU A 147 9.40 -6.75 -0.54
N GLN A 148 8.17 -6.25 -0.42
CA GLN A 148 7.22 -6.11 -1.53
C GLN A 148 7.30 -4.76 -2.26
N HIS A 149 7.72 -3.71 -1.56
CA HIS A 149 7.63 -2.34 -2.05
C HIS A 149 8.95 -1.57 -1.88
N ALA A 150 9.24 -0.69 -2.84
CA ALA A 150 10.40 0.21 -2.76
C ALA A 150 10.25 1.26 -1.65
N GLY A 151 9.00 1.68 -1.38
CA GLY A 151 8.68 2.70 -0.39
C GLY A 151 7.19 3.01 -0.33
N TRP A 152 6.83 4.02 0.45
CA TRP A 152 5.45 4.41 0.71
C TRP A 152 4.94 5.45 -0.30
N GLY A 153 3.69 5.27 -0.75
CA GLY A 153 3.03 6.22 -1.65
C GLY A 153 3.72 6.39 -3.01
N CYS A 154 4.41 5.36 -3.49
CA CYS A 154 5.06 5.31 -4.80
C CYS A 154 4.62 4.07 -5.58
N ILE A 155 4.79 4.09 -6.90
CA ILE A 155 4.75 2.88 -7.72
C ILE A 155 6.12 2.23 -7.66
N THR A 156 6.18 0.97 -7.22
CA THR A 156 7.42 0.19 -7.22
C THR A 156 7.73 -0.27 -8.64
N LEU A 157 8.88 0.15 -9.15
CA LEU A 157 9.42 -0.29 -10.44
C LEU A 157 10.71 -1.07 -10.21
N TYR A 158 10.91 -2.06 -11.07
CA TYR A 158 12.17 -2.76 -11.19
C TYR A 158 12.79 -2.45 -12.55
N ALA A 159 14.13 -2.47 -12.59
CA ALA A 159 14.86 -2.45 -13.84
C ALA A 159 16.04 -3.42 -13.77
N THR A 160 16.31 -4.10 -14.88
CA THR A 160 17.59 -4.78 -15.06
C THR A 160 18.57 -3.85 -15.75
N THR A 161 19.85 -3.94 -15.37
CA THR A 161 20.91 -3.10 -15.92
C THR A 161 22.25 -3.82 -15.94
N THR A 162 23.25 -3.15 -16.52
CA THR A 162 24.62 -3.65 -16.63
C THR A 162 25.44 -3.24 -15.41
N SER A 163 26.53 -3.96 -15.10
CA SER A 163 27.44 -3.59 -13.99
C SER A 163 28.02 -2.18 -14.16
N LYS A 164 28.35 -1.78 -15.40
CA LYS A 164 28.88 -0.42 -15.69
C LYS A 164 27.91 0.69 -15.30
N ILE A 165 26.62 0.48 -15.54
CA ILE A 165 25.57 1.46 -15.21
C ILE A 165 25.30 1.46 -13.72
N PHE A 166 25.34 0.29 -13.11
CA PHE A 166 25.24 0.14 -11.68
C PHE A 166 26.37 0.89 -10.94
N ASP A 167 27.63 0.76 -11.37
CA ASP A 167 28.75 1.48 -10.76
C ASP A 167 28.51 3.01 -10.78
N LYS A 168 27.94 3.52 -11.86
CA LYS A 168 27.56 4.94 -11.97
C LYS A 168 26.41 5.32 -11.04
N ILE A 169 25.44 4.44 -10.82
CA ILE A 169 24.37 4.67 -9.84
C ILE A 169 24.99 4.74 -8.43
N ALA A 170 25.95 3.87 -8.12
CA ALA A 170 26.68 3.88 -6.85
C ALA A 170 27.50 5.18 -6.69
N ASP A 171 28.18 5.65 -7.74
CA ASP A 171 28.89 6.95 -7.73
C ASP A 171 27.95 8.14 -7.49
N LEU A 172 26.68 8.03 -7.91
CA LEU A 172 25.62 9.00 -7.66
C LEU A 172 24.96 8.81 -6.29
N GLY A 173 25.51 7.95 -5.43
CA GLY A 173 25.00 7.68 -4.08
C GLY A 173 23.62 7.03 -4.08
N GLU A 174 23.30 6.24 -5.12
CA GLU A 174 22.04 5.48 -5.23
C GLU A 174 20.79 6.36 -5.28
N ARG A 175 20.94 7.66 -5.60
CA ARG A 175 19.87 8.66 -5.58
C ARG A 175 19.49 9.20 -6.94
N ALA A 176 20.20 8.79 -7.98
CA ALA A 176 19.94 9.21 -9.34
C ALA A 176 20.43 8.17 -10.34
N PHE A 177 19.74 8.13 -11.48
CA PHE A 177 20.15 7.38 -12.65
C PHE A 177 21.06 8.22 -13.56
N PRO A 178 22.12 7.62 -14.13
CA PRO A 178 22.93 8.28 -15.15
C PRO A 178 22.13 8.48 -16.45
N ASN A 179 22.58 9.41 -17.29
CA ASN A 179 21.84 9.79 -18.51
C ASN A 179 21.59 8.62 -19.47
N GLU A 180 22.52 7.68 -19.55
CA GLU A 180 22.45 6.49 -20.40
C GLU A 180 21.66 5.32 -19.79
N PHE A 181 21.09 5.47 -18.59
CA PHE A 181 20.36 4.40 -17.90
C PHE A 181 19.25 3.82 -18.78
N LEU A 182 18.37 4.67 -19.31
CA LEU A 182 17.22 4.23 -20.11
C LEU A 182 17.60 3.44 -21.37
N GLN A 183 18.77 3.69 -21.94
CA GLN A 183 19.24 3.00 -23.17
C GLN A 183 19.62 1.55 -22.90
N SER A 184 20.01 1.25 -21.65
CA SER A 184 20.51 -0.06 -21.24
C SER A 184 19.55 -0.81 -20.33
N ALA A 185 18.58 -0.12 -19.74
CA ALA A 185 17.65 -0.71 -18.79
C ALA A 185 16.52 -1.50 -19.46
N ARG A 186 15.99 -2.51 -18.77
CA ARG A 186 14.70 -3.13 -19.06
C ARG A 186 13.83 -3.08 -17.83
N PHE A 187 12.64 -2.51 -17.95
CA PHE A 187 11.76 -2.25 -16.82
C PHE A 187 10.71 -3.35 -16.67
N PHE A 188 10.30 -3.60 -15.43
CA PHE A 188 9.21 -4.51 -15.14
C PHE A 188 8.52 -4.20 -13.81
N LEU A 189 7.31 -4.74 -13.69
CA LEU A 189 6.51 -4.76 -12.47
C LEU A 189 6.43 -6.18 -11.94
N ALA A 190 6.55 -6.32 -10.63
CA ALA A 190 6.30 -7.56 -9.91
C ALA A 190 5.87 -7.25 -8.47
N GLY A 191 5.05 -8.12 -7.88
CA GLY A 191 4.63 -7.98 -6.47
C GLY A 191 5.75 -8.32 -5.48
N HIS A 192 6.69 -9.17 -5.89
CA HIS A 192 7.91 -9.53 -5.18
C HIS A 192 9.05 -9.67 -6.21
N LEU A 193 10.30 -9.69 -5.76
CA LEU A 193 11.44 -9.92 -6.66
C LEU A 193 11.34 -11.32 -7.29
N PRO A 194 11.20 -11.43 -8.63
CA PRO A 194 11.05 -12.73 -9.27
C PRO A 194 12.33 -13.56 -9.20
N LYS A 195 12.19 -14.88 -9.38
CA LYS A 195 13.32 -15.77 -9.57
C LYS A 195 14.11 -15.39 -10.82
N ARG A 196 15.41 -15.67 -10.78
CA ARG A 196 16.33 -15.43 -11.89
C ARG A 196 15.83 -16.07 -13.19
N SER A 197 15.44 -17.34 -13.13
CA SER A 197 14.94 -18.10 -14.28
C SER A 197 13.72 -17.46 -14.94
N SER A 198 12.78 -16.93 -14.15
CA SER A 198 11.61 -16.22 -14.67
C SER A 198 11.97 -14.93 -15.40
N LEU A 199 12.99 -14.20 -14.93
CA LEU A 199 13.48 -12.99 -15.59
C LEU A 199 14.26 -13.31 -16.88
N GLU A 200 15.00 -14.41 -16.92
CA GLU A 200 15.71 -14.89 -18.11
C GLU A 200 14.73 -15.36 -19.20
N GLU A 201 13.66 -16.07 -18.83
CA GLU A 201 12.63 -16.57 -19.75
C GLU A 201 11.95 -15.43 -20.53
N VAL A 202 11.70 -14.29 -19.87
CA VAL A 202 11.08 -13.12 -20.50
C VAL A 202 12.11 -12.13 -21.09
N GLY A 203 13.40 -12.49 -21.10
CA GLY A 203 14.48 -11.67 -21.67
C GLY A 203 14.78 -10.39 -20.89
N LEU A 204 14.38 -10.30 -19.63
CA LEU A 204 14.73 -9.19 -18.74
C LEU A 204 16.16 -9.34 -18.19
N LEU A 205 16.63 -10.57 -17.99
CA LEU A 205 18.04 -10.86 -17.69
C LEU A 205 18.75 -11.46 -18.91
N SER A 206 20.04 -11.15 -19.05
CA SER A 206 20.94 -11.74 -20.04
C SER A 206 22.38 -11.71 -19.51
N GLU A 207 23.35 -12.27 -20.25
CA GLU A 207 24.77 -12.20 -19.86
C GLU A 207 25.27 -10.78 -19.59
N HIS A 208 24.68 -9.78 -20.26
CA HIS A 208 25.06 -8.37 -20.09
C HIS A 208 24.12 -7.58 -19.17
N LEU A 209 22.93 -8.10 -18.88
CA LEU A 209 21.93 -7.52 -17.97
C LEU A 209 21.76 -8.43 -16.76
N GLY A 210 22.67 -8.30 -15.80
CA GLY A 210 22.73 -9.17 -14.63
C GLY A 210 22.33 -8.52 -13.31
N ILE A 211 22.21 -7.18 -13.25
CA ILE A 211 21.90 -6.45 -12.03
C ILE A 211 20.44 -6.03 -12.04
N VAL A 212 19.73 -6.30 -10.95
CA VAL A 212 18.36 -5.80 -10.76
C VAL A 212 18.38 -4.66 -9.75
N VAL A 213 17.74 -3.56 -10.09
CA VAL A 213 17.48 -2.44 -9.19
C VAL A 213 15.99 -2.27 -8.98
N ARG A 214 15.62 -1.84 -7.78
CA ARG A 214 14.24 -1.54 -7.36
C ARG A 214 14.17 -0.12 -6.84
N PHE A 215 13.13 0.61 -7.23
CA PHE A 215 12.95 2.00 -6.84
C PHE A 215 11.48 2.41 -6.95
N GLY A 216 11.11 3.47 -6.25
CA GLY A 216 9.77 4.02 -6.24
C GLY A 216 9.66 5.29 -7.06
N VAL A 217 8.65 5.38 -7.93
CA VAL A 217 8.35 6.59 -8.71
C VAL A 217 6.98 7.17 -8.38
N THR A 218 6.76 8.43 -8.73
CA THR A 218 5.43 9.06 -8.61
C THR A 218 4.40 8.33 -9.47
N LYS A 219 3.15 8.34 -8.99
CA LYS A 219 2.00 7.77 -9.69
C LYS A 219 1.83 8.39 -11.08
N ASP A 220 1.94 9.71 -11.17
CA ASP A 220 1.74 10.47 -12.41
C ASP A 220 2.80 10.10 -13.45
N PHE A 221 4.08 10.08 -13.05
CA PHE A 221 5.15 9.63 -13.95
C PHE A 221 4.85 8.23 -14.48
N PHE A 222 4.50 7.28 -13.60
CA PHE A 222 4.22 5.91 -14.04
C PHE A 222 3.08 5.86 -15.06
N PHE A 223 1.92 6.47 -14.79
CA PHE A 223 0.78 6.39 -15.69
C PHE A 223 0.97 7.17 -17.00
N ASP A 224 1.74 8.24 -16.98
CA ASP A 224 1.96 9.11 -18.14
C ASP A 224 3.14 8.64 -19.00
N SER A 225 4.07 7.87 -18.42
CA SER A 225 5.33 7.50 -19.08
C SER A 225 5.39 6.03 -19.49
N VAL A 226 4.48 5.18 -19.01
CA VAL A 226 4.49 3.73 -19.30
C VAL A 226 3.44 3.36 -20.34
N GLU A 227 3.83 2.47 -21.26
CA GLU A 227 2.90 1.80 -22.17
C GLU A 227 2.12 0.69 -21.44
N ARG A 228 0.79 0.74 -21.50
CA ARG A 228 -0.07 -0.17 -20.74
C ARG A 228 -0.20 -1.52 -21.45
N GLY A 229 0.44 -2.54 -20.90
CA GLY A 229 0.21 -3.95 -21.23
C GLY A 229 -0.83 -4.62 -20.31
N GLN A 230 -1.14 -5.90 -20.56
CA GLN A 230 -1.87 -6.72 -19.60
C GLN A 230 -1.01 -6.94 -18.36
N LEU A 231 -1.55 -6.60 -17.18
CA LEU A 231 -0.91 -6.87 -15.90
C LEU A 231 -0.90 -8.38 -15.63
N ARG A 232 0.30 -8.92 -15.48
CA ARG A 232 0.63 -10.27 -15.01
C ARG A 232 1.44 -10.17 -13.73
N GLU A 233 1.69 -11.30 -13.07
CA GLU A 233 2.51 -11.38 -11.87
C GLU A 233 3.93 -10.80 -12.10
N LEU A 234 4.52 -11.08 -13.27
CA LEU A 234 5.70 -10.42 -13.82
C LEU A 234 5.30 -9.75 -15.14
N THR A 235 5.37 -8.41 -15.18
CA THR A 235 4.98 -7.61 -16.35
C THR A 235 6.14 -6.75 -16.82
N PRO A 236 6.81 -7.09 -17.94
CA PRO A 236 7.70 -6.16 -18.61
C PRO A 236 6.96 -4.87 -18.96
N VAL A 237 7.59 -3.72 -18.74
CA VAL A 237 7.02 -2.42 -19.08
C VAL A 237 7.98 -1.63 -19.97
N THR A 238 7.40 -0.93 -20.94
CA THR A 238 8.14 -0.05 -21.85
C THR A 238 7.84 1.38 -21.46
N LEU A 239 8.90 2.19 -21.32
CA LEU A 239 8.77 3.63 -21.19
C LEU A 239 8.61 4.25 -22.58
N ARG A 240 7.78 5.28 -22.68
CA ARG A 240 7.60 6.03 -23.94
C ARG A 240 8.91 6.68 -24.37
N ASP A 241 9.15 6.76 -25.68
CA ASP A 241 10.38 7.32 -26.27
C ASP A 241 10.68 8.77 -25.86
N SER A 242 9.66 9.53 -25.45
CA SER A 242 9.82 10.92 -25.00
C SER A 242 10.41 11.06 -23.59
N VAL A 243 10.53 9.96 -22.84
CA VAL A 243 10.94 9.97 -21.42
C VAL A 243 12.46 9.99 -21.34
N SER A 244 13.01 10.94 -20.60
CA SER A 244 14.46 11.02 -20.35
C SER A 244 14.83 10.51 -18.96
N SER A 245 16.12 10.21 -18.75
CA SER A 245 16.65 9.87 -17.41
C SER A 245 16.44 11.02 -16.41
N ARG A 246 16.37 12.27 -16.89
CA ARG A 246 16.06 13.43 -16.07
C ARG A 246 14.61 13.38 -15.57
N ASP A 247 13.66 13.01 -16.42
CA ASP A 247 12.25 12.89 -16.03
C ASP A 247 12.08 11.78 -15.00
N LEU A 248 12.76 10.64 -15.19
CA LEU A 248 12.78 9.55 -14.23
C LEU A 248 13.38 9.99 -12.87
N ASN A 249 14.50 10.71 -12.88
CA ASN A 249 15.12 11.23 -11.66
C ASN A 249 14.21 12.23 -10.92
N ASN A 250 13.51 13.10 -11.65
CA ASN A 250 12.54 14.02 -11.06
C ASN A 250 11.34 13.30 -10.43
N ALA A 251 11.00 12.11 -10.94
CA ALA A 251 9.91 11.29 -10.45
C ALA A 251 10.32 10.33 -9.33
N LEU A 252 11.61 10.22 -9.01
CA LEU A 252 12.12 9.29 -8.01
C LEU A 252 11.70 9.71 -6.60
N LEU A 253 11.18 8.75 -5.83
CA LEU A 253 10.67 8.97 -4.47
C LEU A 253 11.42 8.17 -3.40
N THR A 254 12.28 7.25 -3.81
CA THR A 254 13.06 6.38 -2.93
C THR A 254 14.50 6.34 -3.43
N ASP A 255 15.43 5.94 -2.57
CA ASP A 255 16.75 5.52 -3.03
C ASP A 255 16.60 4.28 -3.94
N ILE A 256 17.61 4.07 -4.79
CA ILE A 256 17.69 2.96 -5.75
C ILE A 256 18.31 1.77 -5.03
N GLN A 257 17.53 0.70 -4.87
CA GLN A 257 17.91 -0.46 -4.08
C GLN A 257 18.39 -1.61 -4.98
N ILE A 258 19.54 -2.19 -4.66
CA ILE A 258 20.05 -3.37 -5.36
C ILE A 258 19.26 -4.60 -4.93
N GLN A 259 18.85 -5.39 -5.92
CA GLN A 259 18.13 -6.64 -5.72
C GLN A 259 18.95 -7.79 -6.29
N LYS A 260 19.13 -8.85 -5.50
CA LYS A 260 19.72 -10.11 -5.96
C LYS A 260 18.58 -11.06 -6.31
N PRO A 261 18.39 -11.43 -7.59
CA PRO A 261 17.38 -12.39 -7.97
C PRO A 261 17.49 -13.68 -7.16
N ILE A 262 16.35 -14.31 -6.88
CA ILE A 262 16.29 -15.60 -6.18
C ILE A 262 16.70 -16.70 -7.17
N ASP A 263 17.60 -17.59 -6.77
CA ASP A 263 18.02 -18.76 -7.56
C ASP A 263 16.92 -19.84 -7.66
#